data_AF-A0A9E0IH00-F1
#
_entry.id   AF-A0A9E0IH00-F1
#
_cell.length_a   1.000
_cell.length_b   1.000
_cell.length_c   1.000
_cell.angle_alpha   90.00
_cell.angle_beta   90.00
_cell.angle_gamma   90.00
#
_symmetry.space_group_name_H-M   'P 1'
#
loop_
_entity.id
_entity.type
_entity.pdbx_description
1 polymer ?
#
loop_
_entity_poly.entity_id
_entity_poly.type
_entity_poly.pdbx_seq_one_letter_code
_entity_poly.pdbx_strand_id
1 'polypeptide(L)'
;MIRTALTLVAAGGLLACATAGDELDGSDPDVPTTFEEFAAQTYRETWDGGLYIVNGDTPILDEKALREFWDELQNRRLIVNTSGGLDTRWNDTQKLNLTYCVNNNFAGNKAAIVEALRQATDLGWETMANVNFVYVPAQDASCTASNPNVVFNVRQVSGQPYLARAFFPNNPRSAREVLVDTSSFSPGGWPVRNILAHELGHALGFRHEHTRPESGTCFEDTAWRPLTPYDSASVMHYPQCNGSSNDLDFTTRDAQGAAALYGAPGGNPPPPPPPPPTGEQTATQSGTLARGANAGAGPYAVRAGTLFTAAITGTGDADLYVRFGAAPTTRRFDCRPYLSSATETCTVTVPAGQSQAYVMVNGYTASTYTLNVRWTAP
;
A
#
# COMPACT_ATOMS: atom_id res chain seq x y z
N MET A 1 -37.84 -1.83 65.93
CA MET A 1 -37.84 -1.80 64.45
C MET A 1 -36.59 -1.06 64.00
N ILE A 2 -35.57 -1.74 63.47
CA ILE A 2 -34.44 -1.12 62.76
C ILE A 2 -34.08 -2.05 61.58
N ARG A 3 -33.99 -1.50 60.36
CA ARG A 3 -33.42 -2.16 59.18
C ARG A 3 -32.05 -1.51 58.91
N THR A 4 -30.94 -2.26 58.98
CA THR A 4 -30.32 -3.07 57.92
C THR A 4 -29.33 -2.27 57.06
N ALA A 5 -28.03 -2.58 57.17
CA ALA A 5 -27.02 -2.32 56.14
C ALA A 5 -25.95 -3.43 56.17
N LEU A 6 -25.51 -3.82 54.98
CA LEU A 6 -24.89 -5.07 54.54
C LEU A 6 -23.43 -5.32 55.02
N THR A 7 -23.08 -6.59 55.21
CA THR A 7 -21.71 -7.12 55.46
C THR A 7 -21.08 -7.53 54.11
N LEU A 8 -19.97 -6.93 53.65
CA LEU A 8 -18.56 -7.31 53.87
C LEU A 8 -18.17 -8.77 53.49
N VAL A 9 -17.20 -8.91 52.57
CA VAL A 9 -15.90 -9.65 52.68
C VAL A 9 -15.32 -9.94 51.28
N ALA A 10 -13.99 -9.97 51.18
CA ALA A 10 -13.20 -10.10 49.94
C ALA A 10 -12.33 -11.39 49.93
N ALA A 11 -11.53 -11.52 48.86
CA ALA A 11 -10.24 -12.22 48.73
C ALA A 11 -10.18 -13.54 47.94
N GLY A 12 -9.05 -13.74 47.25
CA GLY A 12 -8.63 -15.00 46.60
C GLY A 12 -8.15 -14.80 45.17
N GLY A 13 -6.84 -14.63 44.96
CA GLY A 13 -6.23 -14.57 43.61
C GLY A 13 -5.57 -15.90 43.21
N LEU A 14 -5.18 -16.02 41.93
CA LEU A 14 -4.25 -17.04 41.48
C LEU A 14 -3.35 -16.51 40.35
N LEU A 15 -2.08 -16.92 40.40
CA LEU A 15 -1.02 -16.54 39.48
C LEU A 15 -0.92 -17.60 38.37
N ALA A 16 -0.83 -17.18 37.10
CA ALA A 16 -0.52 -18.08 36.00
C ALA A 16 0.35 -17.37 34.95
N CYS A 17 1.60 -17.83 34.80
CA CYS A 17 2.42 -17.50 33.64
C CYS A 17 2.11 -18.50 32.51
N ALA A 18 1.83 -18.00 31.31
CA ALA A 18 1.93 -18.77 30.08
C ALA A 18 2.37 -17.85 28.95
N THR A 19 3.38 -18.29 28.19
CA THR A 19 3.96 -17.58 27.05
C THR A 19 3.44 -18.14 25.74
N ALA A 20 2.88 -17.30 24.88
CA ALA A 20 2.79 -17.49 23.44
C ALA A 20 2.66 -16.09 22.81
N GLY A 21 3.15 -15.90 21.58
CA GLY A 21 3.16 -14.57 20.96
C GLY A 21 1.78 -14.17 20.45
N ASP A 22 1.36 -12.95 20.78
CA ASP A 22 0.32 -12.27 20.01
C ASP A 22 0.96 -11.74 18.73
N GLU A 23 0.35 -12.06 17.59
CA GLU A 23 0.67 -11.48 16.29
C GLU A 23 0.37 -9.97 16.33
N LEU A 24 1.20 -9.16 15.67
CA LEU A 24 0.97 -7.73 15.56
C LEU A 24 -0.18 -7.48 14.56
N ASP A 25 -1.41 -7.49 15.06
CA ASP A 25 -2.58 -7.04 14.31
C ASP A 25 -2.43 -5.54 13.98
N GLY A 26 -2.47 -5.23 12.68
CA GLY A 26 -2.14 -3.91 12.13
C GLY A 26 -3.31 -2.94 12.09
N SER A 27 -4.27 -3.06 13.02
CA SER A 27 -5.47 -2.23 13.07
C SER A 27 -5.21 -0.86 13.68
N ASP A 28 -5.51 0.20 12.93
CA ASP A 28 -5.69 1.56 13.44
C ASP A 28 -6.88 1.57 14.45
N PRO A 29 -6.70 2.01 15.70
CA PRO A 29 -7.74 1.91 16.73
C PRO A 29 -9.02 2.72 16.44
N ASP A 30 -9.01 3.66 15.50
CA ASP A 30 -10.18 4.51 15.16
C ASP A 30 -10.96 4.06 13.90
N VAL A 31 -10.57 2.97 13.21
CA VAL A 31 -11.32 2.41 12.07
C VAL A 31 -11.74 0.96 12.37
N PRO A 32 -13.06 0.66 12.47
CA PRO A 32 -13.51 -0.69 12.76
C PRO A 32 -13.04 -1.72 11.73
N THR A 33 -12.56 -2.86 12.24
CA THR A 33 -11.93 -3.94 11.45
C THR A 33 -12.93 -4.74 10.63
N THR A 34 -14.23 -4.59 10.89
CA THR A 34 -15.32 -5.13 10.05
C THR A 34 -16.20 -4.00 9.49
N PHE A 35 -16.75 -4.23 8.29
CA PHE A 35 -17.73 -3.31 7.71
C PHE A 35 -18.98 -3.23 8.57
N GLU A 36 -19.39 -4.35 9.15
CA GLU A 36 -20.60 -4.47 9.95
C GLU A 36 -20.53 -3.57 11.19
N GLU A 37 -19.36 -3.42 11.80
CA GLU A 37 -19.12 -2.46 12.88
C GLU A 37 -19.04 -1.02 12.37
N PHE A 38 -18.34 -0.77 11.26
CA PHE A 38 -18.24 0.57 10.65
C PHE A 38 -19.60 1.12 10.22
N ALA A 39 -20.42 0.31 9.57
CA ALA A 39 -21.77 0.67 9.14
C ALA A 39 -22.73 0.85 10.33
N ALA A 40 -22.55 0.09 11.42
CA ALA A 40 -23.31 0.28 12.66
C ALA A 40 -22.92 1.56 13.43
N GLN A 41 -21.68 2.03 13.27
CA GLN A 41 -21.18 3.26 13.88
C GLN A 41 -21.40 4.51 12.99
N THR A 42 -21.57 4.33 11.68
CA THR A 42 -21.86 5.42 10.74
C THR A 42 -23.27 5.97 10.96
N TYR A 43 -23.39 7.29 11.12
CA TYR A 43 -24.69 7.94 11.25
C TYR A 43 -25.50 7.80 9.95
N ARG A 44 -26.75 7.36 10.06
CA ARG A 44 -27.70 7.33 8.96
C ARG A 44 -28.88 8.25 9.26
N GLU A 45 -29.24 9.07 8.29
CA GLU A 45 -30.38 9.99 8.37
C GLU A 45 -31.70 9.23 8.61
N THR A 46 -32.58 9.80 9.43
CA THR A 46 -33.69 9.08 10.07
C THR A 46 -35.00 9.06 9.29
N TRP A 47 -35.04 9.68 8.11
CA TRP A 47 -36.22 9.72 7.22
C TRP A 47 -36.15 8.67 6.11
N ASP A 48 -37.27 8.45 5.43
CA ASP A 48 -37.35 7.54 4.29
C ASP A 48 -36.49 8.06 3.12
N GLY A 49 -35.62 7.22 2.59
CA GLY A 49 -34.56 7.62 1.66
C GLY A 49 -33.35 8.35 2.27
N GLY A 50 -33.20 8.38 3.60
CA GLY A 50 -32.04 8.99 4.27
C GLY A 50 -30.69 8.36 3.92
N LEU A 51 -29.65 9.18 3.85
CA LEU A 51 -28.29 8.82 3.45
C LEU A 51 -27.43 8.45 4.66
N TYR A 52 -26.28 7.82 4.42
CA TYR A 52 -25.23 7.66 5.43
C TYR A 52 -24.33 8.91 5.43
N ILE A 53 -23.90 9.38 6.60
CA ILE A 53 -23.00 10.54 6.73
C ILE A 53 -21.68 10.07 7.35
N VAL A 54 -20.59 10.23 6.59
CA VAL A 54 -19.22 9.90 7.01
C VAL A 54 -18.41 11.17 7.22
N ASN A 55 -17.40 11.11 8.10
CA ASN A 55 -16.54 12.25 8.48
C ASN A 55 -17.27 13.52 9.00
N GLY A 56 -18.57 13.42 9.30
CA GLY A 56 -19.39 14.50 9.84
C GLY A 56 -20.17 15.32 8.82
N ASP A 57 -19.81 15.29 7.53
CA ASP A 57 -20.42 16.14 6.50
C ASP A 57 -20.58 15.49 5.10
N THR A 58 -20.02 14.31 4.88
CA THR A 58 -19.96 13.69 3.54
C THR A 58 -21.12 12.70 3.34
N PRO A 59 -22.05 12.95 2.39
CA PRO A 59 -23.21 12.09 2.17
C PRO A 59 -22.87 10.89 1.26
N ILE A 60 -23.30 9.72 1.69
CA ILE A 60 -23.07 8.42 1.04
C ILE A 60 -24.43 7.77 0.75
N LEU A 61 -24.65 7.44 -0.53
CA LEU A 61 -25.99 7.23 -1.08
C LEU A 61 -26.72 5.98 -0.58
N ASP A 62 -25.99 4.88 -0.39
CA ASP A 62 -26.52 3.58 0.01
C ASP A 62 -25.42 2.71 0.64
N GLU A 63 -25.76 1.47 1.00
CA GLU A 63 -24.85 0.52 1.63
C GLU A 63 -23.75 0.00 0.68
N LYS A 64 -23.95 0.02 -0.66
CA LYS A 64 -22.87 -0.26 -1.63
C LYS A 64 -21.86 0.87 -1.55
N ALA A 65 -22.32 2.12 -1.64
CA ALA A 65 -21.46 3.29 -1.55
C ALA A 65 -20.76 3.43 -0.18
N LEU A 66 -21.39 2.98 0.91
CA LEU A 66 -20.75 2.96 2.23
C LEU A 66 -19.70 1.85 2.34
N ARG A 67 -19.95 0.68 1.74
CA ARG A 67 -18.94 -0.38 1.68
C ARG A 67 -17.79 -0.02 0.76
N GLU A 68 -18.05 0.65 -0.36
CA GLU A 68 -17.03 1.26 -1.21
C GLU A 68 -16.18 2.27 -0.43
N PHE A 69 -16.79 3.18 0.33
CA PHE A 69 -16.07 4.12 1.19
C PHE A 69 -15.25 3.45 2.31
N TRP A 70 -15.75 2.36 2.89
CA TRP A 70 -15.02 1.55 3.88
C TRP A 70 -13.89 0.74 3.23
N ASP A 71 -14.12 0.06 2.11
CA ASP A 71 -13.10 -0.67 1.36
C ASP A 71 -12.01 0.31 0.85
N GLU A 72 -12.38 1.55 0.50
CA GLU A 72 -11.45 2.65 0.23
C GLU A 72 -10.71 3.13 1.48
N LEU A 73 -11.30 3.12 2.69
CA LEU A 73 -10.59 3.35 3.95
C LEU A 73 -9.55 2.24 4.21
N GLN A 74 -9.90 0.99 3.93
CA GLN A 74 -9.03 -0.18 4.12
C GLN A 74 -7.89 -0.27 3.07
N ASN A 75 -8.00 0.34 1.87
CA ASN A 75 -7.06 0.15 0.74
C ASN A 75 -6.25 1.40 0.28
N ARG A 76 -5.44 2.02 1.15
CA ARG A 76 -4.68 3.30 0.91
C ARG A 76 -3.14 3.17 0.96
N ARG A 77 -2.34 4.03 0.27
CA ARG A 77 -0.85 3.98 0.05
C ARG A 77 -0.09 5.23 -0.58
N LEU A 78 0.72 5.16 -1.68
CA LEU A 78 1.95 6.00 -1.97
C LEU A 78 2.22 6.55 -3.44
N ILE A 79 3.03 7.61 -3.68
CA ILE A 79 3.40 8.20 -5.02
C ILE A 79 4.89 8.15 -5.53
N VAL A 80 5.09 8.25 -6.86
CA VAL A 80 6.40 8.32 -7.57
C VAL A 80 6.54 9.54 -8.50
N ASN A 81 7.73 10.13 -8.58
CA ASN A 81 8.08 11.26 -9.45
C ASN A 81 8.03 10.90 -10.95
N THR A 82 7.54 11.81 -11.79
CA THR A 82 7.57 11.65 -13.26
C THR A 82 8.26 12.81 -13.97
N SER A 83 8.90 12.52 -15.10
CA SER A 83 9.56 13.52 -15.95
C SER A 83 9.28 13.17 -17.42
N GLY A 84 8.70 14.11 -18.17
CA GLY A 84 8.24 13.85 -19.54
C GLY A 84 7.14 12.77 -19.64
N GLY A 85 6.40 12.51 -18.55
CA GLY A 85 5.39 11.45 -18.46
C GLY A 85 5.93 10.06 -18.14
N LEU A 86 7.23 9.91 -17.86
CA LEU A 86 7.86 8.64 -17.47
C LEU A 86 8.32 8.67 -16.00
N ASP A 87 8.27 7.52 -15.33
CA ASP A 87 8.77 7.35 -13.97
C ASP A 87 10.25 7.74 -13.87
N THR A 88 10.58 8.56 -12.89
CA THR A 88 11.97 8.88 -12.56
C THR A 88 12.52 7.81 -11.60
N ARG A 89 13.00 6.71 -12.19
CA ARG A 89 13.44 5.49 -11.47
C ARG A 89 14.80 4.98 -11.98
N TRP A 90 15.46 4.15 -11.19
CA TRP A 90 16.60 3.36 -11.65
C TRP A 90 16.15 2.22 -12.58
N ASN A 91 16.99 1.89 -13.56
CA ASN A 91 16.78 0.69 -14.39
C ASN A 91 17.20 -0.59 -13.65
N ASP A 92 16.85 -1.76 -14.20
CA ASP A 92 17.04 -3.05 -13.52
C ASP A 92 18.50 -3.41 -13.20
N THR A 93 19.47 -2.85 -13.94
CA THR A 93 20.90 -3.00 -13.63
C THR A 93 21.35 -2.02 -12.55
N GLN A 94 20.87 -0.77 -12.61
CA GLN A 94 21.28 0.30 -11.69
C GLN A 94 20.71 0.12 -10.28
N LYS A 95 19.44 -0.31 -10.17
CA LYS A 95 18.74 -0.47 -8.88
C LYS A 95 19.45 -1.44 -7.93
N LEU A 96 20.22 -2.39 -8.48
CA LEU A 96 20.95 -3.42 -7.73
C LEU A 96 22.41 -3.02 -7.40
N ASN A 97 22.83 -1.79 -7.70
CA ASN A 97 24.20 -1.33 -7.46
C ASN A 97 24.24 0.20 -7.18
N LEU A 98 23.40 0.66 -6.26
CA LEU A 98 23.30 2.05 -5.83
C LEU A 98 24.46 2.40 -4.90
N THR A 99 25.66 2.48 -5.47
CA THR A 99 26.90 2.74 -4.72
C THR A 99 26.92 4.13 -4.10
N TYR A 100 27.31 4.23 -2.83
CA TYR A 100 27.46 5.50 -2.13
C TYR A 100 28.70 5.54 -1.24
N CYS A 101 29.10 6.74 -0.87
CA CYS A 101 30.16 7.00 0.10
C CYS A 101 29.65 7.95 1.19
N VAL A 102 30.34 8.00 2.32
CA VAL A 102 30.06 8.92 3.43
C VAL A 102 31.31 9.74 3.71
N ASN A 103 31.22 11.05 3.50
CA ASN A 103 32.34 11.96 3.69
C ASN A 103 32.95 11.83 5.11
N ASN A 104 34.27 12.02 5.25
CA ASN A 104 34.91 11.94 6.57
C ASN A 104 34.50 13.09 7.52
N ASN A 105 34.09 14.23 6.99
CA ASN A 105 33.86 15.46 7.75
C ASN A 105 32.41 15.56 8.24
N PHE A 106 32.04 14.69 9.18
CA PHE A 106 30.73 14.65 9.85
C PHE A 106 30.78 15.13 11.32
N ALA A 107 31.72 16.01 11.67
CA ALA A 107 31.85 16.60 13.02
C ALA A 107 31.83 15.59 14.20
N GLY A 108 32.30 14.35 13.97
CA GLY A 108 32.25 13.23 14.94
C GLY A 108 31.10 12.25 14.72
N ASN A 109 30.01 12.65 14.05
CA ASN A 109 28.80 11.85 13.84
C ASN A 109 28.90 10.82 12.71
N LYS A 110 30.07 10.64 12.07
CA LYS A 110 30.22 9.77 10.89
C LYS A 110 29.74 8.35 11.15
N ALA A 111 30.13 7.75 12.27
CA ALA A 111 29.73 6.38 12.62
C ALA A 111 28.21 6.24 12.78
N ALA A 112 27.56 7.23 13.42
CA ALA A 112 26.10 7.26 13.55
C ALA A 112 25.40 7.41 12.19
N ILE A 113 25.95 8.18 11.26
CA ILE A 113 25.41 8.32 9.89
C ILE A 113 25.60 7.06 9.06
N VAL A 114 26.76 6.40 9.15
CA VAL A 114 26.98 5.11 8.46
C VAL A 114 26.00 4.05 8.96
N GLU A 115 25.80 3.93 10.28
CA GLU A 115 24.84 2.99 10.85
C GLU A 115 23.38 3.38 10.55
N ALA A 116 23.03 4.67 10.58
CA ALA A 116 21.68 5.13 10.24
C ALA A 116 21.34 4.89 8.76
N LEU A 117 22.30 5.09 7.85
CA LEU A 117 22.15 4.70 6.43
C LEU A 117 21.96 3.19 6.32
N ARG A 118 22.81 2.39 6.98
CA ARG A 118 22.74 0.93 6.98
C ARG A 118 21.39 0.40 7.51
N GLN A 119 20.78 1.08 8.48
CA GLN A 119 19.43 0.75 8.95
C GLN A 119 18.36 1.15 7.93
N ALA A 120 18.48 2.31 7.29
CA ALA A 120 17.55 2.75 6.24
C ALA A 120 17.64 1.92 4.94
N THR A 121 18.79 1.28 4.67
CA THR A 121 18.99 0.36 3.54
C THR A 121 18.68 -1.08 3.92
N ASP A 122 19.55 -1.73 4.70
CA ASP A 122 19.57 -3.18 4.94
C ASP A 122 18.35 -3.67 5.72
N LEU A 123 17.77 -2.80 6.55
CA LEU A 123 16.59 -3.07 7.39
C LEU A 123 15.37 -2.25 6.92
N GLY A 124 15.48 -1.58 5.77
CA GLY A 124 14.49 -0.66 5.23
C GLY A 124 14.21 -0.94 3.75
N TRP A 125 14.66 -0.07 2.85
CA TRP A 125 14.31 -0.15 1.43
C TRP A 125 14.67 -1.50 0.76
N GLU A 126 15.71 -2.20 1.21
CA GLU A 126 16.13 -3.49 0.66
C GLU A 126 15.28 -4.67 1.17
N THR A 127 14.68 -4.56 2.37
CA THR A 127 13.71 -5.54 2.87
C THR A 127 12.33 -5.35 2.25
N MET A 128 12.13 -4.23 1.54
CA MET A 128 10.86 -3.83 0.93
C MET A 128 10.84 -3.95 -0.59
N ALA A 129 12.00 -3.84 -1.25
CA ALA A 129 12.09 -3.84 -2.72
C ALA A 129 13.37 -4.48 -3.26
N ASN A 130 13.36 -4.80 -4.55
CA ASN A 130 14.49 -5.32 -5.31
C ASN A 130 15.50 -4.22 -5.66
N VAL A 131 16.09 -3.63 -4.61
CA VAL A 131 17.13 -2.60 -4.67
C VAL A 131 18.32 -3.02 -3.81
N ASN A 132 19.50 -2.47 -4.07
CA ASN A 132 20.71 -2.75 -3.30
C ASN A 132 21.62 -1.51 -3.30
N PHE A 133 21.84 -0.94 -2.11
CA PHE A 133 22.68 0.20 -1.82
C PHE A 133 24.03 -0.29 -1.32
N VAL A 134 25.10 0.13 -1.97
CA VAL A 134 26.44 -0.41 -1.71
C VAL A 134 27.32 0.68 -1.10
N TYR A 135 27.55 0.61 0.20
CA TYR A 135 28.51 1.51 0.86
C TYR A 135 29.94 1.19 0.41
N VAL A 136 30.63 2.19 -0.13
CA VAL A 136 32.01 2.08 -0.64
C VAL A 136 32.96 2.93 0.23
N PRO A 137 33.35 2.48 1.43
CA PRO A 137 34.18 3.26 2.36
C PRO A 137 35.55 3.67 1.78
N ALA A 138 36.06 2.93 0.79
CA ALA A 138 37.26 3.29 0.04
C ALA A 138 37.16 4.63 -0.72
N GLN A 139 35.95 5.17 -0.91
CA GLN A 139 35.68 6.44 -1.60
C GLN A 139 35.41 7.60 -0.63
N ASP A 140 35.40 7.36 0.68
CA ASP A 140 35.01 8.35 1.70
C ASP A 140 35.93 9.58 1.77
N ALA A 141 37.24 9.38 1.52
CA ALA A 141 38.23 10.45 1.52
C ALA A 141 38.03 11.45 0.36
N SER A 142 37.39 11.04 -0.73
CA SER A 142 37.07 11.86 -1.91
C SER A 142 35.56 12.02 -2.11
N CYS A 143 34.75 11.77 -1.07
CA CYS A 143 33.31 11.66 -1.18
C CYS A 143 32.63 13.01 -1.40
N THR A 144 32.32 13.30 -2.67
CA THR A 144 31.86 14.60 -3.17
C THR A 144 30.98 14.41 -4.40
N ALA A 145 30.23 15.46 -4.79
CA ALA A 145 29.44 15.52 -6.02
C ALA A 145 30.22 15.16 -7.30
N SER A 146 31.54 15.34 -7.29
CA SER A 146 32.44 15.09 -8.42
C SER A 146 33.02 13.68 -8.46
N ASN A 147 32.79 12.83 -7.44
CA ASN A 147 33.35 11.46 -7.43
C ASN A 147 32.53 10.54 -8.36
N PRO A 148 33.10 10.04 -9.47
CA PRO A 148 32.40 9.21 -10.44
C PRO A 148 32.30 7.73 -10.04
N ASN A 149 33.04 7.30 -9.01
CA ASN A 149 33.12 5.90 -8.60
C ASN A 149 31.91 5.44 -7.75
N VAL A 150 30.96 6.35 -7.50
CA VAL A 150 29.73 6.12 -6.73
C VAL A 150 28.55 6.80 -7.41
N VAL A 151 27.34 6.22 -7.26
CA VAL A 151 26.07 6.78 -7.74
C VAL A 151 25.75 8.10 -7.04
N PHE A 152 26.02 8.21 -5.73
CA PHE A 152 25.82 9.43 -4.95
C PHE A 152 26.79 9.53 -3.76
N ASN A 153 26.81 10.68 -3.10
CA ASN A 153 27.63 10.92 -1.91
C ASN A 153 26.78 11.49 -0.77
N VAL A 154 27.13 11.11 0.46
CA VAL A 154 26.53 11.64 1.69
C VAL A 154 27.53 12.58 2.38
N ARG A 155 27.13 13.81 2.71
CA ARG A 155 28.00 14.77 3.42
C ARG A 155 27.21 15.69 4.35
N GLN A 156 27.88 16.18 5.40
CA GLN A 156 27.29 17.14 6.33
C GLN A 156 27.25 18.56 5.72
N VAL A 157 26.26 19.33 6.14
CA VAL A 157 26.14 20.78 5.96
C VAL A 157 25.70 21.44 7.28
N SER A 158 25.61 22.77 7.30
CA SER A 158 25.18 23.54 8.48
C SER A 158 24.43 24.80 8.07
N GLY A 159 23.46 25.21 8.90
CA GLY A 159 22.68 26.44 8.69
C GLY A 159 21.73 26.37 7.51
N GLN A 160 21.30 25.16 7.11
CA GLN A 160 20.31 24.95 6.07
C GLN A 160 18.88 25.03 6.62
N PRO A 161 17.88 25.37 5.79
CA PRO A 161 16.47 25.39 6.19
C PRO A 161 15.82 24.00 6.22
N TYR A 162 16.61 22.94 6.04
CA TYR A 162 16.17 21.54 5.97
C TYR A 162 17.01 20.68 6.92
N LEU A 163 16.44 19.61 7.45
CA LEU A 163 17.16 18.62 8.26
C LEU A 163 18.11 17.80 7.38
N ALA A 164 17.60 17.30 6.26
CA ALA A 164 18.38 16.72 5.18
C ALA A 164 17.77 17.09 3.81
N ARG A 165 18.46 16.72 2.73
CA ARG A 165 17.90 16.69 1.38
C ARG A 165 18.59 15.64 0.51
N ALA A 166 17.88 15.16 -0.51
CA ALA A 166 18.39 14.22 -1.50
C ALA A 166 18.29 14.78 -2.93
N PHE A 167 17.97 13.89 -3.87
CA PHE A 167 17.95 14.04 -5.32
C PHE A 167 17.04 12.96 -5.91
N PHE A 168 16.60 13.11 -7.17
CA PHE A 168 15.88 12.08 -7.92
C PHE A 168 16.80 11.32 -8.90
N PRO A 169 16.48 10.07 -9.27
CA PRO A 169 17.27 9.24 -10.20
C PRO A 169 17.70 9.90 -11.54
N ASN A 170 16.92 10.83 -12.09
CA ASN A 170 17.27 11.54 -13.33
C ASN A 170 18.23 12.72 -13.14
N ASN A 171 18.61 13.08 -11.91
CA ASN A 171 19.53 14.19 -11.69
C ASN A 171 20.96 13.86 -12.17
N PRO A 172 21.68 14.85 -12.75
CA PRO A 172 23.08 14.66 -13.16
C PRO A 172 23.93 14.31 -11.93
N ARG A 173 25.03 13.57 -12.12
CA ARG A 173 25.87 13.10 -11.00
C ARG A 173 26.30 14.22 -10.05
N SER A 174 26.58 15.42 -10.58
CA SER A 174 26.93 16.63 -9.83
C SER A 174 25.84 17.13 -8.86
N ALA A 175 24.59 16.67 -8.99
CA ALA A 175 23.48 16.99 -8.09
C ALA A 175 23.05 15.81 -7.21
N ARG A 176 23.60 14.60 -7.44
CA ARG A 176 23.28 13.39 -6.66
C ARG A 176 24.03 13.37 -5.34
N GLU A 177 23.53 14.16 -4.39
CA GLU A 177 24.04 14.25 -3.02
C GLU A 177 22.91 14.09 -2.01
N VAL A 178 23.14 13.29 -0.96
CA VAL A 178 22.37 13.39 0.29
C VAL A 178 23.11 14.35 1.22
N LEU A 179 22.50 15.47 1.55
CA LEU A 179 23.07 16.46 2.48
C LEU A 179 22.35 16.36 3.81
N VAL A 180 23.10 16.30 4.90
CA VAL A 180 22.55 16.23 6.27
C VAL A 180 22.98 17.48 7.03
N ASP A 181 22.05 18.31 7.46
CA ASP A 181 22.36 19.48 8.27
C ASP A 181 22.67 19.09 9.72
N THR A 182 23.56 19.85 10.35
CA THR A 182 23.85 19.82 11.79
C THR A 182 22.60 19.74 12.69
N SER A 183 21.50 20.37 12.30
CA SER A 183 20.24 20.38 13.03
C SER A 183 19.57 18.99 13.15
N SER A 184 19.85 18.06 12.23
CA SER A 184 19.38 16.66 12.31
C SER A 184 19.84 15.91 13.55
N PHE A 185 20.90 16.38 14.23
CA PHE A 185 21.44 15.76 15.44
C PHE A 185 20.96 16.43 16.74
N SER A 186 19.96 17.32 16.66
CA SER A 186 19.45 18.04 17.83
C SER A 186 18.72 17.10 18.79
N PRO A 187 18.93 17.19 20.12
CA PRO A 187 18.20 16.39 21.10
C PRO A 187 16.68 16.62 20.99
N GLY A 188 15.90 15.53 20.98
CA GLY A 188 14.45 15.57 20.79
C GLY A 188 13.99 15.76 19.33
N GLY A 189 14.92 15.79 18.37
CA GLY A 189 14.60 15.69 16.95
C GLY A 189 14.27 14.26 16.50
N TRP A 190 13.87 14.14 15.24
CA TRP A 190 13.53 12.87 14.58
C TRP A 190 14.72 11.88 14.58
N PRO A 191 14.48 10.57 14.64
CA PRO A 191 15.54 9.57 14.48
C PRO A 191 16.30 9.78 13.17
N VAL A 192 17.62 9.95 13.23
CA VAL A 192 18.45 10.19 12.03
C VAL A 192 18.30 9.07 10.99
N ARG A 193 18.03 7.82 11.41
CA ARG A 193 17.72 6.71 10.50
C ARG A 193 16.47 6.99 9.65
N ASN A 194 15.44 7.61 10.23
CA ASN A 194 14.14 7.85 9.61
C ASN A 194 14.19 9.09 8.69
N ILE A 195 14.93 10.13 9.10
CA ILE A 195 15.31 11.24 8.20
C ILE A 195 16.02 10.68 6.95
N LEU A 196 16.99 9.78 7.13
CA LEU A 196 17.73 9.21 6.00
C LEU A 196 16.91 8.21 5.17
N ALA A 197 15.97 7.48 5.78
CA ALA A 197 15.00 6.65 5.09
C ALA A 197 14.16 7.46 4.08
N HIS A 198 13.63 8.61 4.53
CA HIS A 198 12.92 9.58 3.69
C HIS A 198 13.79 10.05 2.51
N GLU A 199 15.02 10.51 2.78
CA GLU A 199 15.94 10.99 1.75
C GLU A 199 16.32 9.90 0.73
N LEU A 200 16.48 8.66 1.17
CA LEU A 200 16.72 7.53 0.26
C LEU A 200 15.48 7.17 -0.57
N GLY A 201 14.27 7.47 -0.07
CA GLY A 201 13.03 7.36 -0.85
C GLY A 201 13.02 8.28 -2.07
N HIS A 202 13.45 9.53 -1.93
CA HIS A 202 13.69 10.42 -3.07
C HIS A 202 14.78 9.89 -4.01
N ALA A 203 15.89 9.38 -3.46
CA ALA A 203 16.96 8.76 -4.25
C ALA A 203 16.48 7.52 -5.03
N LEU A 204 15.37 6.90 -4.62
CA LEU A 204 14.64 5.84 -5.34
C LEU A 204 13.53 6.36 -6.27
N GLY A 205 13.17 7.64 -6.21
CA GLY A 205 12.18 8.28 -7.07
C GLY A 205 10.84 8.59 -6.42
N PHE A 206 10.62 8.27 -5.15
CA PHE A 206 9.37 8.57 -4.45
C PHE A 206 9.24 10.07 -4.18
N ARG A 207 8.01 10.58 -4.26
CA ARG A 207 7.68 11.99 -4.00
C ARG A 207 7.14 12.14 -2.58
N HIS A 208 7.08 13.38 -2.11
CA HIS A 208 6.41 13.68 -0.87
C HIS A 208 4.92 13.36 -0.94
N GLU A 209 4.42 12.54 -0.02
CA GLU A 209 3.01 12.12 -0.06
C GLU A 209 2.05 13.32 0.18
N HIS A 210 2.55 14.43 0.71
CA HIS A 210 1.79 15.68 0.91
C HIS A 210 1.56 16.49 -0.38
N THR A 211 2.25 16.24 -1.51
CA THR A 211 1.92 16.96 -2.78
C THR A 211 0.62 16.47 -3.42
N ARG A 212 -0.10 15.59 -2.74
CA ARG A 212 -1.39 15.04 -3.15
C ARG A 212 -2.54 15.91 -2.61
N PRO A 213 -3.61 16.13 -3.40
CA PRO A 213 -4.80 16.87 -2.93
C PRO A 213 -5.35 16.42 -1.58
N GLU A 214 -5.23 15.12 -1.27
CA GLU A 214 -5.66 14.47 -0.03
C GLU A 214 -5.03 15.07 1.25
N SER A 215 -3.82 15.66 1.17
CA SER A 215 -3.19 16.37 2.29
C SER A 215 -3.90 17.69 2.62
N GLY A 216 -4.56 18.31 1.65
CA GLY A 216 -5.24 19.61 1.80
C GLY A 216 -4.32 20.82 2.01
N THR A 217 -2.99 20.63 2.06
CA THR A 217 -1.99 21.68 2.27
C THR A 217 -0.66 21.33 1.59
N CYS A 218 0.32 22.23 1.63
CA CYS A 218 1.69 22.05 1.14
C CYS A 218 1.87 21.55 -0.32
N PHE A 219 0.85 21.63 -1.18
CA PHE A 219 0.93 21.18 -2.57
C PHE A 219 2.18 21.71 -3.31
N GLU A 220 2.99 20.81 -3.87
CA GLU A 220 4.21 21.15 -4.61
C GLU A 220 3.93 21.27 -6.12
N ASP A 221 3.54 20.16 -6.77
CA ASP A 221 3.21 20.07 -8.20
C ASP A 221 2.42 18.79 -8.57
N THR A 222 2.18 18.57 -9.86
CA THR A 222 1.48 17.39 -10.42
C THR A 222 2.38 16.42 -11.20
N ALA A 223 3.71 16.61 -11.19
CA ALA A 223 4.67 15.79 -11.94
C ALA A 223 5.00 14.49 -11.20
N TRP A 224 3.97 13.69 -10.95
CA TRP A 224 4.01 12.41 -10.25
C TRP A 224 2.85 11.51 -10.69
N ARG A 225 2.91 10.23 -10.34
CA ARG A 225 1.76 9.33 -10.40
C ARG A 225 1.65 8.54 -9.09
N PRO A 226 0.44 8.10 -8.68
CA PRO A 226 0.34 7.10 -7.65
C PRO A 226 1.04 5.81 -8.10
N LEU A 227 1.86 5.27 -7.21
CA LEU A 227 2.06 3.84 -7.17
C LEU A 227 0.80 3.21 -6.60
N THR A 228 0.16 3.87 -5.63
CA THR A 228 -1.02 3.48 -4.87
C THR A 228 -1.56 4.74 -4.07
N PRO A 229 -2.60 4.75 -3.18
CA PRO A 229 -3.31 6.01 -2.80
C PRO A 229 -3.35 6.54 -1.32
N TYR A 230 -2.61 7.62 -0.99
CA TYR A 230 -2.48 8.45 0.25
C TYR A 230 -2.17 7.79 1.60
N ASP A 231 -1.02 8.14 2.16
CA ASP A 231 -0.54 7.71 3.48
C ASP A 231 0.05 8.90 4.26
N SER A 232 -0.76 9.47 5.17
CA SER A 232 -0.31 10.54 6.07
C SER A 232 0.77 10.10 7.07
N ALA A 233 0.94 8.79 7.29
CA ALA A 233 1.97 8.24 8.17
C ALA A 233 3.25 7.82 7.42
N SER A 234 3.25 7.83 6.08
CA SER A 234 4.37 7.41 5.24
C SER A 234 5.68 8.08 5.67
N VAL A 235 6.79 7.35 5.54
CA VAL A 235 8.13 7.92 5.66
C VAL A 235 8.31 9.15 4.76
N MET A 236 7.60 9.22 3.62
CA MET A 236 7.64 10.32 2.65
C MET A 236 6.68 11.48 2.97
N HIS A 237 5.92 11.44 4.07
CA HIS A 237 4.99 12.51 4.44
C HIS A 237 5.62 13.53 5.41
N TYR A 238 5.25 14.80 5.28
CA TYR A 238 5.68 15.86 6.20
C TYR A 238 4.64 16.09 7.31
N PRO A 239 5.01 16.01 8.60
CA PRO A 239 4.09 16.25 9.73
C PRO A 239 3.43 17.63 9.69
N GLN A 240 4.22 18.68 9.37
CA GLN A 240 3.73 20.06 9.22
C GLN A 240 2.76 20.27 8.04
N CYS A 241 2.50 19.23 7.25
CA CYS A 241 1.63 19.23 6.08
C CYS A 241 0.44 18.26 6.25
N ASN A 242 -0.04 18.06 7.48
CA ASN A 242 -1.04 17.05 7.87
C ASN A 242 -0.53 15.60 7.80
N GLY A 243 0.78 15.39 8.00
CA GLY A 243 1.32 14.06 8.28
C GLY A 243 1.02 13.64 9.70
N SER A 244 0.61 12.38 9.89
CA SER A 244 0.31 11.77 11.19
C SER A 244 1.51 11.04 11.81
N SER A 245 2.58 10.81 11.04
CA SER A 245 3.79 10.16 11.54
C SER A 245 4.47 10.99 12.62
N ASN A 246 4.78 10.35 13.76
CA ASN A 246 5.43 10.99 14.91
C ASN A 246 6.93 10.66 15.03
N ASP A 247 7.43 9.72 14.20
CA ASP A 247 8.86 9.39 14.11
C ASP A 247 9.39 9.20 12.68
N LEU A 248 8.56 9.26 11.62
CA LEU A 248 8.91 8.95 10.22
C LEU A 248 9.41 7.51 10.01
N ASP A 249 8.90 6.54 10.78
CA ASP A 249 9.20 5.13 10.48
C ASP A 249 8.48 4.65 9.19
N PHE A 250 8.97 3.56 8.61
CA PHE A 250 8.36 2.98 7.41
C PHE A 250 6.96 2.40 7.69
N THR A 251 6.03 2.64 6.76
CA THR A 251 4.73 1.96 6.76
C THR A 251 4.73 0.75 5.83
N THR A 252 3.75 -0.15 6.01
CA THR A 252 3.46 -1.22 5.04
C THR A 252 3.19 -0.70 3.62
N ARG A 253 2.82 0.58 3.49
CA ARG A 253 2.45 1.23 2.23
C ARG A 253 3.69 1.73 1.48
N ASP A 254 4.68 2.23 2.21
CA ASP A 254 6.03 2.47 1.70
C ASP A 254 6.60 1.19 1.08
N ALA A 255 6.45 0.06 1.79
CA ALA A 255 6.89 -1.25 1.32
C ALA A 255 6.22 -1.68 0.01
N GLN A 256 4.89 -1.59 -0.05
CA GLN A 256 4.12 -1.93 -1.24
C GLN A 256 4.44 -1.03 -2.44
N GLY A 257 4.64 0.27 -2.21
CA GLY A 257 5.04 1.22 -3.26
C GLY A 257 6.42 0.89 -3.82
N ALA A 258 7.39 0.60 -2.96
CA ALA A 258 8.73 0.24 -3.39
C ALA A 258 8.77 -1.11 -4.14
N ALA A 259 8.05 -2.12 -3.66
CA ALA A 259 7.89 -3.38 -4.36
C ALA A 259 7.20 -3.22 -5.73
N ALA A 260 6.19 -2.36 -5.83
CA ALA A 260 5.49 -2.08 -7.08
C ALA A 260 6.38 -1.34 -8.10
N LEU A 261 7.28 -0.47 -7.64
CA LEU A 261 8.22 0.22 -8.52
C LEU A 261 9.38 -0.71 -8.95
N TYR A 262 10.05 -1.37 -8.01
CA TYR A 262 11.32 -2.06 -8.29
C TYR A 262 11.25 -3.60 -8.35
N GLY A 263 10.16 -4.21 -7.89
CA GLY A 263 10.01 -5.65 -7.69
C GLY A 263 10.22 -6.05 -6.23
N ALA A 264 9.83 -7.27 -5.85
CA ALA A 264 9.97 -7.77 -4.48
C ALA A 264 11.44 -8.06 -4.10
N PRO A 265 11.81 -7.99 -2.80
CA PRO A 265 13.16 -8.26 -2.31
C PRO A 265 13.79 -9.57 -2.82
N GLY A 266 15.12 -9.58 -2.94
CA GLY A 266 15.89 -10.79 -3.25
C GLY A 266 15.92 -11.19 -4.73
N GLY A 267 15.58 -10.31 -5.67
CA GLY A 267 15.84 -10.51 -7.10
C GLY A 267 14.96 -11.53 -7.82
N ASN A 268 14.15 -12.31 -7.11
CA ASN A 268 13.24 -13.24 -7.74
C ASN A 268 12.16 -12.47 -8.51
N PRO A 269 11.97 -12.71 -9.83
CA PRO A 269 10.67 -12.43 -10.42
C PRO A 269 9.61 -13.22 -9.63
N PRO A 270 8.33 -12.79 -9.60
CA PRO A 270 7.27 -13.70 -9.17
C PRO A 270 7.46 -15.02 -9.93
N PRO A 271 7.38 -16.19 -9.25
CA PRO A 271 7.68 -17.46 -9.89
C PRO A 271 6.92 -17.54 -11.21
N PRO A 272 7.57 -17.95 -12.32
CA PRO A 272 6.85 -18.08 -13.58
C PRO A 272 5.58 -18.87 -13.30
N PRO A 273 4.40 -18.39 -13.72
CA PRO A 273 3.13 -18.95 -13.29
C PRO A 273 3.23 -20.47 -13.48
N PRO A 274 2.92 -21.27 -12.44
CA PRO A 274 3.19 -22.70 -12.46
C PRO A 274 2.64 -23.26 -13.77
N PRO A 275 3.40 -24.14 -14.47
CA PRO A 275 2.99 -24.65 -15.77
C PRO A 275 1.53 -25.10 -15.65
N PRO A 276 0.62 -24.57 -16.51
CA PRO A 276 -0.82 -24.58 -16.29
C PRO A 276 -1.27 -25.88 -15.65
N PRO A 277 -1.78 -25.87 -14.39
CA PRO A 277 -2.03 -27.11 -13.63
C PRO A 277 -2.84 -28.05 -14.52
N THR A 278 -2.36 -29.28 -14.70
CA THR A 278 -2.78 -30.12 -15.83
C THR A 278 -4.31 -30.22 -15.91
N GLY A 279 -4.90 -29.59 -16.94
CA GLY A 279 -6.34 -29.34 -17.02
C GLY A 279 -6.76 -27.86 -16.95
N GLU A 280 -5.86 -26.90 -16.80
CA GLU A 280 -6.19 -25.47 -16.81
C GLU A 280 -6.78 -25.01 -18.16
N GLN A 281 -7.81 -24.19 -18.08
CA GLN A 281 -8.60 -23.67 -19.19
C GLN A 281 -8.82 -22.16 -19.02
N THR A 282 -9.06 -21.48 -20.15
CA THR A 282 -9.48 -20.08 -20.18
C THR A 282 -10.68 -19.88 -21.10
N ALA A 283 -11.50 -18.88 -20.79
CA ALA A 283 -12.62 -18.45 -21.62
C ALA A 283 -12.76 -16.93 -21.58
N THR A 284 -13.09 -16.33 -22.72
CA THR A 284 -13.32 -14.88 -22.83
C THR A 284 -14.70 -14.62 -23.42
N GLN A 285 -15.43 -13.66 -22.85
CA GLN A 285 -16.76 -13.24 -23.29
C GLN A 285 -16.86 -11.72 -23.16
N SER A 286 -17.19 -11.02 -24.24
CA SER A 286 -17.40 -9.57 -24.23
C SER A 286 -18.84 -9.20 -24.57
N GLY A 287 -19.29 -8.03 -24.10
CA GLY A 287 -20.62 -7.52 -24.42
C GLY A 287 -20.89 -6.12 -23.89
N THR A 288 -22.11 -5.67 -24.11
CA THR A 288 -22.65 -4.39 -23.61
C THR A 288 -23.88 -4.67 -22.76
N LEU A 289 -24.00 -4.01 -21.61
CA LEU A 289 -25.13 -4.12 -20.70
C LEU A 289 -25.81 -2.76 -20.54
N ALA A 290 -27.14 -2.76 -20.60
CA ALA A 290 -27.93 -1.64 -20.10
C ALA A 290 -27.99 -1.68 -18.56
N ARG A 291 -28.32 -0.56 -17.92
CA ARG A 291 -28.53 -0.51 -16.47
C ARG A 291 -29.53 -1.57 -16.00
N GLY A 292 -29.13 -2.40 -15.04
CA GLY A 292 -29.90 -3.51 -14.49
C GLY A 292 -29.88 -4.80 -15.32
N ALA A 293 -29.25 -4.83 -16.50
CA ALA A 293 -29.14 -6.03 -17.32
C ALA A 293 -28.06 -7.00 -16.80
N ASN A 294 -28.25 -8.30 -17.07
CA ASN A 294 -27.32 -9.36 -16.68
C ASN A 294 -26.83 -10.12 -17.92
N ALA A 295 -25.56 -10.52 -17.92
CA ALA A 295 -25.02 -11.56 -18.79
C ALA A 295 -24.43 -12.68 -17.94
N GLY A 296 -24.88 -13.92 -18.15
CA GLY A 296 -24.30 -15.11 -17.53
C GLY A 296 -23.17 -15.71 -18.38
N ALA A 297 -22.28 -16.45 -17.72
CA ALA A 297 -21.24 -17.26 -18.36
C ALA A 297 -21.01 -18.56 -17.56
N GLY A 298 -20.62 -19.64 -18.26
CA GLY A 298 -20.56 -21.01 -17.73
C GLY A 298 -21.86 -21.81 -17.98
N PRO A 299 -22.03 -23.00 -17.34
CA PRO A 299 -21.17 -23.56 -16.30
C PRO A 299 -19.77 -23.94 -16.82
N TYR A 300 -18.76 -23.64 -16.00
CA TYR A 300 -17.39 -24.13 -16.16
C TYR A 300 -17.23 -25.40 -15.33
N ALA A 301 -16.77 -26.50 -15.93
CA ALA A 301 -16.43 -27.71 -15.19
C ALA A 301 -15.11 -27.47 -14.43
N VAL A 302 -15.15 -27.56 -13.09
CA VAL A 302 -14.03 -27.17 -12.21
C VAL A 302 -13.58 -28.32 -11.30
N ARG A 303 -12.29 -28.35 -10.98
CA ARG A 303 -11.70 -29.23 -9.96
C ARG A 303 -11.73 -28.56 -8.58
N ALA A 304 -12.40 -29.21 -7.61
CA ALA A 304 -12.39 -28.78 -6.21
C ALA A 304 -10.97 -28.63 -5.65
N GLY A 305 -10.75 -27.61 -4.81
CA GLY A 305 -9.44 -27.29 -4.23
C GLY A 305 -8.47 -26.54 -5.17
N THR A 306 -8.85 -26.25 -6.41
CA THR A 306 -8.07 -25.40 -7.33
C THR A 306 -8.57 -23.96 -7.32
N LEU A 307 -7.78 -23.02 -7.86
CA LEU A 307 -8.23 -21.63 -8.02
C LEU A 307 -9.15 -21.48 -9.23
N PHE A 308 -10.19 -20.68 -9.06
CA PHE A 308 -11.04 -20.13 -10.10
C PHE A 308 -10.89 -18.60 -10.08
N THR A 309 -10.48 -18.02 -11.20
CA THR A 309 -10.36 -16.57 -11.37
C THR A 309 -11.30 -16.11 -12.47
N ALA A 310 -12.09 -15.09 -12.17
CA ALA A 310 -12.86 -14.33 -13.15
C ALA A 310 -12.45 -12.85 -13.05
N ALA A 311 -12.22 -12.21 -14.17
CA ALA A 311 -11.85 -10.79 -14.24
C ALA A 311 -12.58 -10.12 -15.39
N ILE A 312 -13.13 -8.93 -15.16
CA ILE A 312 -13.73 -8.08 -16.19
C ILE A 312 -12.86 -6.84 -16.42
N THR A 313 -12.83 -6.37 -17.66
CA THR A 313 -12.35 -5.03 -18.03
C THR A 313 -13.39 -4.37 -18.93
N GLY A 314 -13.50 -3.04 -18.92
CA GLY A 314 -14.56 -2.38 -19.69
C GLY A 314 -14.79 -0.92 -19.36
N THR A 315 -16.03 -0.46 -19.58
CA THR A 315 -16.47 0.92 -19.32
C THR A 315 -17.78 0.96 -18.55
N GLY A 316 -18.01 2.04 -17.80
CA GLY A 316 -19.14 2.14 -16.87
C GLY A 316 -18.89 1.33 -15.59
N ASP A 317 -19.95 1.12 -14.83
CA ASP A 317 -19.98 0.28 -13.63
C ASP A 317 -20.68 -1.04 -13.98
N ALA A 318 -19.90 -2.12 -14.02
CA ALA A 318 -20.36 -3.48 -14.24
C ALA A 318 -19.83 -4.36 -13.10
N ASP A 319 -20.73 -4.92 -12.30
CA ASP A 319 -20.42 -5.81 -11.18
C ASP A 319 -20.19 -7.25 -11.68
N LEU A 320 -19.14 -7.90 -11.18
CA LEU A 320 -18.82 -9.31 -11.37
C LEU A 320 -19.31 -10.16 -10.19
N TYR A 321 -20.04 -11.24 -10.49
CA TYR A 321 -20.48 -12.23 -9.50
C TYR A 321 -20.01 -13.62 -9.90
N VAL A 322 -19.41 -14.36 -8.97
CA VAL A 322 -19.02 -15.77 -9.12
C VAL A 322 -19.77 -16.62 -8.11
N ARG A 323 -20.18 -17.82 -8.54
CA ARG A 323 -20.81 -18.81 -7.66
C ARG A 323 -20.59 -20.25 -8.13
N PHE A 324 -20.44 -21.18 -7.20
CA PHE A 324 -20.29 -22.61 -7.45
C PHE A 324 -21.61 -23.37 -7.28
N GLY A 325 -21.80 -24.43 -8.08
CA GLY A 325 -22.96 -25.32 -8.04
C GLY A 325 -24.30 -24.76 -8.54
N ALA A 326 -24.43 -23.44 -8.67
CA ALA A 326 -25.58 -22.78 -9.28
C ALA A 326 -25.23 -21.37 -9.77
N ALA A 327 -26.03 -20.83 -10.70
CA ALA A 327 -25.87 -19.46 -11.17
C ALA A 327 -25.94 -18.44 -10.00
N PRO A 328 -25.09 -17.40 -10.01
CA PRO A 328 -25.18 -16.31 -9.04
C PRO A 328 -26.45 -15.47 -9.24
N THR A 329 -26.82 -14.75 -8.20
CA THR A 329 -27.74 -13.60 -8.26
C THR A 329 -27.12 -12.45 -7.48
N THR A 330 -27.67 -11.24 -7.62
CA THR A 330 -27.23 -10.05 -6.84
C THR A 330 -27.38 -10.21 -5.31
N ARG A 331 -27.97 -11.31 -4.83
CA ARG A 331 -28.11 -11.65 -3.39
C ARG A 331 -27.51 -13.01 -3.01
N ARG A 332 -26.97 -13.78 -3.97
CA ARG A 332 -26.42 -15.11 -3.76
C ARG A 332 -25.24 -15.31 -4.69
N PHE A 333 -24.05 -15.15 -4.15
CA PHE A 333 -22.76 -15.29 -4.81
C PHE A 333 -21.76 -15.81 -3.77
N ASP A 334 -20.71 -16.48 -4.23
CA ASP A 334 -19.59 -16.88 -3.37
C ASP A 334 -18.47 -15.82 -3.41
N CYS A 335 -18.49 -14.95 -4.42
CA CYS A 335 -17.62 -13.78 -4.53
C CYS A 335 -18.24 -12.74 -5.45
N ARG A 336 -18.19 -11.47 -5.03
CA ARG A 336 -18.27 -10.29 -5.89
C ARG A 336 -17.18 -9.31 -5.42
N PRO A 337 -16.47 -8.64 -6.33
CA PRO A 337 -15.78 -7.40 -5.99
C PRO A 337 -16.81 -6.30 -5.71
N TYR A 338 -16.39 -5.26 -4.99
CA TYR A 338 -17.20 -4.09 -4.66
C TYR A 338 -16.53 -2.84 -5.25
N LEU A 339 -16.30 -2.84 -6.57
CA LEU A 339 -15.70 -1.69 -7.24
C LEU A 339 -16.77 -0.89 -7.98
N SER A 340 -16.46 0.37 -8.25
CA SER A 340 -17.31 1.32 -8.97
C SER A 340 -17.00 1.36 -10.47
N SER A 341 -16.32 0.34 -10.99
CA SER A 341 -15.83 0.29 -12.37
C SER A 341 -15.91 -1.11 -12.95
N ALA A 342 -16.16 -1.21 -14.26
CA ALA A 342 -16.10 -2.46 -15.02
C ALA A 342 -14.68 -3.10 -15.14
N THR A 343 -13.75 -2.73 -14.26
CA THR A 343 -12.44 -3.37 -14.09
C THR A 343 -12.39 -4.06 -12.73
N GLU A 344 -12.81 -5.32 -12.69
CA GLU A 344 -12.92 -6.09 -11.45
C GLU A 344 -12.25 -7.46 -11.56
N THR A 345 -11.87 -8.05 -10.43
CA THR A 345 -11.30 -9.40 -10.38
C THR A 345 -11.73 -10.14 -9.12
N CYS A 346 -12.22 -11.35 -9.32
CA CYS A 346 -12.59 -12.31 -8.30
C CYS A 346 -11.68 -13.53 -8.42
N THR A 347 -11.01 -13.94 -7.34
CA THR A 347 -10.21 -15.17 -7.28
C THR A 347 -10.59 -15.97 -6.04
N VAL A 348 -11.07 -17.20 -6.23
CA VAL A 348 -11.64 -18.05 -5.17
C VAL A 348 -11.19 -19.49 -5.36
N THR A 349 -10.88 -20.18 -4.27
CA THR A 349 -10.66 -21.62 -4.28
C THR A 349 -11.98 -22.36 -4.45
N VAL A 350 -12.09 -23.24 -5.44
CA VAL A 350 -13.28 -24.06 -5.71
C VAL A 350 -13.60 -24.91 -4.47
N PRO A 351 -14.78 -24.77 -3.85
CA PRO A 351 -15.12 -25.50 -2.63
C PRO A 351 -15.14 -27.02 -2.80
N ALA A 352 -14.90 -27.76 -1.71
CA ALA A 352 -15.01 -29.21 -1.70
C ALA A 352 -16.42 -29.67 -2.12
N GLY A 353 -16.48 -30.69 -2.97
CA GLY A 353 -17.74 -31.23 -3.51
C GLY A 353 -18.37 -30.42 -4.65
N GLN A 354 -17.81 -29.26 -5.03
CA GLN A 354 -18.27 -28.50 -6.20
C GLN A 354 -17.53 -28.94 -7.47
N SER A 355 -18.28 -29.11 -8.55
CA SER A 355 -17.77 -29.46 -9.89
C SER A 355 -18.15 -28.47 -10.99
N GLN A 356 -18.91 -27.42 -10.64
CA GLN A 356 -19.39 -26.40 -11.58
C GLN A 356 -19.21 -25.00 -10.99
N ALA A 357 -18.71 -24.07 -11.80
CA ALA A 357 -18.65 -22.64 -11.49
C ALA A 357 -19.47 -21.84 -12.51
N TYR A 358 -20.09 -20.77 -12.05
CA TYR A 358 -20.94 -19.88 -12.83
C TYR A 358 -20.51 -18.43 -12.57
N VAL A 359 -20.57 -17.61 -13.62
CA VAL A 359 -20.24 -16.19 -13.56
C VAL A 359 -21.44 -15.38 -14.08
N MET A 360 -21.67 -14.21 -13.51
CA MET A 360 -22.61 -13.20 -14.02
C MET A 360 -21.93 -11.84 -13.99
N VAL A 361 -22.14 -11.06 -15.05
CA VAL A 361 -21.83 -9.63 -15.09
C VAL A 361 -23.16 -8.87 -15.06
N ASN A 362 -23.33 -7.95 -14.10
CA ASN A 362 -24.49 -7.06 -13.99
C ASN A 362 -24.08 -5.64 -14.38
N GLY A 363 -24.85 -4.96 -15.23
CA GLY A 363 -24.62 -3.54 -15.49
C GLY A 363 -25.25 -2.68 -14.41
N TYR A 364 -24.52 -2.31 -13.35
CA TYR A 364 -25.01 -1.35 -12.34
C TYR A 364 -25.34 0.01 -12.98
N THR A 365 -24.51 0.40 -13.96
CA THR A 365 -24.80 1.41 -14.96
C THR A 365 -24.69 0.83 -16.38
N ALA A 366 -25.02 1.64 -17.40
CA ALA A 366 -24.82 1.23 -18.78
C ALA A 366 -23.31 1.07 -19.05
N SER A 367 -22.91 -0.12 -19.48
CA SER A 367 -21.52 -0.57 -19.41
C SER A 367 -21.12 -1.44 -20.60
N THR A 368 -19.83 -1.50 -20.88
CA THR A 368 -19.22 -2.53 -21.72
C THR A 368 -18.33 -3.41 -20.86
N TYR A 369 -18.20 -4.69 -21.18
CA TYR A 369 -17.33 -5.61 -20.45
C TYR A 369 -16.63 -6.59 -21.38
N THR A 370 -15.46 -7.06 -20.95
CA THR A 370 -14.73 -8.22 -21.44
C THR A 370 -14.36 -9.07 -20.23
N LEU A 371 -15.14 -10.13 -20.01
CA LEU A 371 -14.93 -11.14 -19.00
C LEU A 371 -13.86 -12.12 -19.48
N ASN A 372 -12.85 -12.36 -18.66
CA ASN A 372 -11.85 -13.41 -18.79
C ASN A 372 -11.96 -14.34 -17.58
N VAL A 373 -12.12 -15.63 -17.82
CA VAL A 373 -12.22 -16.67 -16.80
C VAL A 373 -11.05 -17.64 -16.97
N ARG A 374 -10.44 -18.05 -15.86
CA ARG A 374 -9.33 -19.01 -15.78
C ARG A 374 -9.62 -20.01 -14.66
N TRP A 375 -9.56 -21.31 -14.95
CA TRP A 375 -9.89 -22.36 -14.00
C TRP A 375 -9.19 -23.68 -14.32
N THR A 376 -9.11 -24.60 -13.35
CA THR A 376 -8.66 -25.98 -13.61
C THR A 376 -9.85 -26.90 -13.83
N ALA A 377 -9.89 -27.61 -14.96
CA ALA A 377 -10.87 -28.64 -15.25
C ALA A 377 -10.67 -29.92 -14.38
N PRO A 378 -11.68 -30.81 -14.28
CA PRO A 378 -11.66 -31.98 -13.40
C PRO A 378 -10.46 -32.94 -13.55
#